data_AF-A0A317FU99-F1
#
_entry.id   AF-A0A317FU99-F1
#
_cell.length_a   1.000
_cell.length_b   1.000
_cell.length_c   1.000
_cell.angle_alpha   90.00
_cell.angle_beta   90.00
_cell.angle_gamma   90.00
#
_symmetry.space_group_name_H-M   'P 1'
#
loop_
_entity.id
_entity.type
_entity.pdbx_description
1 polymer ?
#
loop_
_entity_poly.entity_id
_entity_poly.type
_entity_poly.pdbx_seq_one_letter_code
_entity_poly.pdbx_strand_id
1 'polypeptide(L)'
;MNKTPIISLLFCLLLASCSKPADLFSSYEEAQTALISLNTALSAQKNSHATGLSNEQLPFTDAYLARRHDIYQQLMQMKLTVAQTNQVNYLVIAERFPERYFVWPAHTDVLSNMLSIVKNDAQYKNIEQWLIFVQTQLKAAEQSNLKLNKIEHNYLKHYVQQAINSTDTPIELNESLSVLNNYLAQYKPRGSIGLSGLANGSQWYQSKLNYFANDVLSPLEWLSRIDSKFKSMQSQKQHTMVEASNASQLTKLLLTDSKIMGLDWSTGYTLLPQRANATQLEPADAQLYMAMMETDLGVHYHAWTLSQARLNLLKRLNISEEDARILVEDIIFYPGQSFSFAPQLLN
;
A
#
# COMPACT_ATOMS: atom_id res chain seq x y z
N MET A 1 51.60 -34.71 41.80
CA MET A 1 50.21 -35.18 41.81
C MET A 1 49.29 -34.03 41.44
N ASN A 2 48.45 -34.31 40.47
CA ASN A 2 47.69 -33.40 39.61
C ASN A 2 46.71 -32.48 40.35
N LYS A 3 46.64 -31.21 39.93
CA LYS A 3 45.43 -30.40 40.07
C LYS A 3 45.00 -29.88 38.70
N THR A 4 43.74 -30.15 38.44
CA THR A 4 42.99 -30.22 37.19
C THR A 4 42.76 -28.85 36.55
N PRO A 5 42.72 -28.74 35.22
CA PRO A 5 42.31 -27.51 34.53
C PRO A 5 40.77 -27.46 34.46
N ILE A 6 40.11 -26.72 35.35
CA ILE A 6 38.63 -26.59 35.36
C ILE A 6 38.16 -25.23 34.80
N ILE A 7 39.04 -24.47 34.14
CA ILE A 7 38.67 -23.15 33.59
C ILE A 7 38.36 -23.20 32.08
N SER A 8 38.68 -24.29 31.38
CA SER A 8 38.49 -24.38 29.93
C SER A 8 37.14 -24.95 29.48
N LEU A 9 36.30 -25.47 30.39
CA LEU A 9 35.01 -26.08 30.04
C LEU A 9 33.84 -25.09 30.06
N LEU A 10 33.98 -23.93 30.73
CA LEU A 10 32.92 -22.93 30.83
C LEU A 10 32.84 -21.98 29.63
N PHE A 11 33.89 -21.90 28.80
CA PHE A 11 33.88 -21.10 27.56
C PHE A 11 33.30 -21.84 26.35
N CYS A 12 33.13 -23.16 26.40
CA CYS A 12 32.49 -23.91 25.32
C CYS A 12 30.95 -23.88 25.37
N LEU A 13 30.34 -23.47 26.49
CA LEU A 13 28.89 -23.35 26.63
C LEU A 13 28.32 -22.00 26.14
N LEU A 14 29.18 -21.05 25.78
CA LEU A 14 28.80 -19.78 25.13
C LEU A 14 28.95 -19.81 23.60
N LEU A 15 29.33 -20.98 23.05
CA LEU A 15 29.25 -21.29 21.61
C LEU A 15 28.01 -22.12 21.31
N ALA A 16 26.88 -21.83 21.99
CA ALA A 16 25.59 -22.13 21.40
C ALA A 16 25.55 -21.34 20.09
N SER A 17 25.70 -22.07 18.99
CA SER A 17 25.63 -21.55 17.64
C SER A 17 24.53 -20.49 17.56
N CYS A 18 24.79 -19.38 16.85
CA CYS A 18 23.74 -18.77 16.05
C CYS A 18 23.24 -19.85 15.09
N SER A 19 22.39 -20.75 15.57
CA SER A 19 21.63 -21.64 14.74
C SER A 19 20.85 -20.70 13.84
N LYS A 20 21.11 -20.79 12.53
CA LYS A 20 20.30 -20.10 11.53
C LYS A 20 18.84 -20.34 11.93
N PRO A 21 18.02 -19.30 12.11
CA PRO A 21 16.60 -19.49 12.42
C PRO A 21 16.06 -20.51 11.43
N ALA A 22 15.25 -21.47 11.91
CA ALA A 22 14.64 -22.44 11.02
C ALA A 22 13.94 -21.67 9.87
N ASP A 23 14.14 -22.13 8.64
CA ASP A 23 13.45 -21.56 7.49
C ASP A 23 11.94 -21.70 7.77
N LEU A 24 11.23 -20.56 7.85
CA LEU A 24 9.78 -20.50 8.09
C LEU A 24 9.03 -20.90 6.82
N PHE A 25 9.69 -20.77 5.66
CA PHE A 25 9.14 -21.06 4.35
C PHE A 25 10.17 -21.78 3.47
N SER A 26 9.71 -22.79 2.75
CA SER A 26 10.50 -23.59 1.81
C SER A 26 10.53 -23.01 0.38
N SER A 27 9.60 -22.10 0.05
CA SER A 27 9.51 -21.47 -1.28
C SER A 27 8.95 -20.05 -1.25
N TYR A 28 9.08 -19.33 -2.39
CA TYR A 28 8.50 -18.00 -2.60
C TYR A 28 6.96 -18.03 -2.51
N GLU A 29 6.34 -19.07 -3.08
CA GLU A 29 4.87 -19.27 -3.06
C GLU A 29 4.36 -19.50 -1.64
N GLU A 30 5.12 -20.20 -0.81
CA GLU A 30 4.77 -20.42 0.59
C GLU A 30 4.84 -19.11 1.38
N ALA A 31 5.91 -18.32 1.21
CA ALA A 31 6.04 -16.99 1.80
C ALA A 31 4.94 -16.02 1.31
N GLN A 32 4.58 -16.07 0.03
CA GLN A 32 3.48 -15.30 -0.53
C GLN A 32 2.14 -15.70 0.10
N THR A 33 1.89 -17.00 0.24
CA THR A 33 0.66 -17.52 0.88
C THR A 33 0.56 -17.04 2.33
N ALA A 34 1.68 -17.03 3.06
CA ALA A 34 1.75 -16.49 4.41
C ALA A 34 1.45 -14.98 4.44
N LEU A 35 1.98 -14.19 3.50
CA LEU A 35 1.65 -12.77 3.38
C LEU A 35 0.19 -12.53 3.03
N ILE A 36 -0.39 -13.29 2.10
CA ILE A 36 -1.81 -13.22 1.75
C ILE A 36 -2.67 -13.49 2.98
N SER A 37 -2.34 -14.54 3.74
CA SER A 37 -3.03 -14.87 4.98
C SER A 37 -2.91 -13.74 6.03
N LEU A 38 -1.70 -13.19 6.20
CA LEU A 38 -1.44 -12.09 7.13
C LEU A 38 -2.26 -10.82 6.77
N ASN A 39 -2.39 -10.53 5.48
CA ASN A 39 -3.06 -9.35 4.95
C ASN A 39 -4.55 -9.55 4.69
N THR A 40 -5.19 -10.60 5.24
CA THR A 40 -6.60 -10.91 4.92
C THR A 40 -7.54 -9.74 5.18
N ALA A 41 -7.32 -8.94 6.25
CA ALA A 41 -8.10 -7.74 6.54
C ALA A 41 -7.82 -6.55 5.60
N LEU A 42 -6.67 -6.54 4.91
CA LEU A 42 -6.27 -5.53 3.93
C LEU A 42 -6.66 -5.88 2.49
N SER A 43 -7.02 -7.14 2.24
CA SER A 43 -7.35 -7.61 0.89
C SER A 43 -8.77 -7.20 0.49
N ALA A 44 -8.92 -6.62 -0.70
CA ALA A 44 -10.24 -6.41 -1.32
C ALA A 44 -10.91 -7.74 -1.76
N GLN A 45 -10.12 -8.81 -1.92
CA GLN A 45 -10.63 -10.14 -2.24
C GLN A 45 -11.02 -10.86 -0.94
N LYS A 46 -12.32 -11.18 -0.80
CA LYS A 46 -12.84 -11.98 0.31
C LYS A 46 -12.16 -13.36 0.30
N ASN A 47 -11.34 -13.64 1.31
CA ASN A 47 -10.77 -14.97 1.48
C ASN A 47 -11.83 -15.92 2.04
N SER A 48 -12.49 -16.68 1.17
CA SER A 48 -13.51 -17.67 1.53
C SER A 48 -12.99 -18.80 2.43
N HIS A 49 -11.68 -18.93 2.58
CA HIS A 49 -11.02 -19.94 3.42
C HIS A 49 -10.50 -19.38 4.75
N ALA A 50 -10.79 -18.12 5.09
CA ALA A 50 -10.35 -17.54 6.35
C ALA A 50 -11.00 -18.28 7.54
N THR A 51 -10.17 -18.85 8.42
CA THR A 51 -10.59 -19.64 9.59
C THR A 51 -10.93 -18.78 10.81
N GLY A 52 -10.93 -17.46 10.64
CA GLY A 52 -11.12 -16.45 11.69
C GLY A 52 -10.06 -15.35 11.62
N LEU A 53 -10.19 -14.34 12.48
CA LEU A 53 -9.25 -13.23 12.58
C LEU A 53 -8.32 -13.45 13.79
N SER A 54 -7.03 -13.68 13.54
CA SER A 54 -6.00 -13.75 14.58
C SER A 54 -5.42 -12.36 14.90
N ASN A 55 -4.73 -12.24 16.03
CA ASN A 55 -4.09 -10.97 16.43
C ASN A 55 -3.00 -10.52 15.43
N GLU A 56 -2.29 -11.47 14.81
CA GLU A 56 -1.29 -11.16 13.78
C GLU A 56 -1.93 -10.62 12.50
N GLN A 57 -3.22 -10.89 12.26
CA GLN A 57 -3.95 -10.42 11.09
C GLN A 57 -4.62 -9.05 11.31
N LEU A 58 -4.45 -8.42 12.48
CA LEU A 58 -4.90 -7.07 12.75
C LEU A 58 -3.90 -6.07 12.14
N PRO A 59 -4.28 -5.32 11.09
CA PRO A 59 -3.31 -4.57 10.30
C PRO A 59 -2.47 -3.58 11.10
N PHE A 60 -1.17 -3.59 10.82
CA PHE A 60 -0.15 -2.68 11.36
C PHE A 60 -0.02 -2.63 12.89
N THR A 61 -0.64 -3.58 13.62
CA THR A 61 -0.30 -3.83 15.02
C THR A 61 1.12 -4.38 15.15
N ASP A 62 1.71 -4.32 16.34
CA ASP A 62 3.08 -4.85 16.55
C ASP A 62 3.21 -6.32 16.18
N ALA A 63 2.18 -7.14 16.46
CA ALA A 63 2.15 -8.56 16.08
C ALA A 63 2.13 -8.73 14.55
N TYR A 64 1.30 -7.95 13.85
CA TYR A 64 1.27 -7.92 12.38
C TYR A 64 2.62 -7.50 11.80
N LEU A 65 3.20 -6.41 12.31
CA LEU A 65 4.46 -5.86 11.81
C LEU A 65 5.63 -6.80 12.05
N ALA A 66 5.70 -7.45 13.22
CA ALA A 66 6.71 -8.47 13.51
C ALA A 66 6.60 -9.65 12.52
N ARG A 67 5.39 -10.17 12.31
CA ARG A 67 5.16 -11.28 11.38
C ARG A 67 5.49 -10.90 9.94
N ARG A 68 5.09 -9.70 9.50
CA ARG A 68 5.41 -9.16 8.17
C ARG A 68 6.93 -9.04 7.98
N HIS A 69 7.62 -8.49 8.97
CA HIS A 69 9.06 -8.32 8.96
C HIS A 69 9.78 -9.66 8.84
N ASP A 70 9.40 -10.66 9.65
CA ASP A 70 9.98 -12.00 9.60
C ASP A 70 9.84 -12.62 8.20
N ILE A 71 8.66 -12.48 7.58
CA ILE A 71 8.45 -12.98 6.22
C ILE A 71 9.39 -12.29 5.21
N TYR A 72 9.54 -10.97 5.29
CA TYR A 72 10.46 -10.25 4.41
C TYR A 72 11.93 -10.60 4.64
N GLN A 73 12.35 -10.78 5.90
CA GLN A 73 13.72 -11.22 6.22
C GLN A 73 14.03 -12.59 5.62
N GLN A 74 13.05 -13.50 5.61
CA GLN A 74 13.21 -14.81 4.97
C GLN A 74 13.28 -14.72 3.45
N LEU A 75 12.38 -13.95 2.85
CA LEU A 75 12.39 -13.71 1.40
C LEU A 75 13.74 -13.15 0.92
N MET A 76 14.37 -12.26 1.68
CA MET A 76 15.70 -11.73 1.35
C MET A 76 16.83 -12.79 1.38
N GLN A 77 16.63 -13.93 2.06
CA GLN A 77 17.59 -15.03 2.10
C GLN A 77 17.35 -16.06 0.99
N MET A 78 16.21 -16.00 0.31
CA MET A 78 15.85 -16.92 -0.78
C MET A 78 16.57 -16.55 -2.09
N LYS A 79 16.72 -17.53 -2.97
CA LYS A 79 17.16 -17.29 -4.35
C LYS A 79 15.98 -16.79 -5.18
N LEU A 80 15.87 -15.47 -5.33
CA LEU A 80 14.81 -14.79 -6.06
C LEU A 80 15.24 -14.39 -7.48
N THR A 81 14.27 -14.17 -8.36
CA THR A 81 14.51 -13.45 -9.64
C THR A 81 14.82 -11.98 -9.38
N VAL A 82 15.33 -11.26 -10.39
CA VAL A 82 15.60 -9.81 -10.28
C VAL A 82 14.30 -9.03 -9.96
N ALA A 83 13.20 -9.33 -10.63
CA ALA A 83 11.92 -8.66 -10.40
C ALA A 83 11.38 -8.91 -8.98
N GLN A 84 11.47 -10.15 -8.48
CA GLN A 84 11.10 -10.49 -7.11
C GLN A 84 12.00 -9.79 -6.09
N THR A 85 13.32 -9.77 -6.33
CA THR A 85 14.30 -9.08 -5.46
C THR A 85 13.98 -7.59 -5.37
N ASN A 86 13.69 -6.94 -6.49
CA ASN A 86 13.31 -5.53 -6.52
C ASN A 86 12.02 -5.26 -5.72
N GLN A 87 11.02 -6.14 -5.82
CA GLN A 87 9.79 -6.02 -5.03
C GLN A 87 10.03 -6.23 -3.53
N VAL A 88 10.82 -7.24 -3.15
CA VAL A 88 11.16 -7.47 -1.72
C VAL A 88 11.90 -6.26 -1.15
N ASN A 89 12.89 -5.73 -1.87
CA ASN A 89 13.61 -4.52 -1.45
C ASN A 89 12.66 -3.32 -1.28
N TYR A 90 11.75 -3.10 -2.23
CA TYR A 90 10.72 -2.06 -2.13
C TYR A 90 9.83 -2.24 -0.89
N LEU A 91 9.37 -3.47 -0.63
CA LEU A 91 8.50 -3.76 0.51
C LEU A 91 9.21 -3.62 1.86
N VAL A 92 10.49 -4.00 1.96
CA VAL A 92 11.33 -3.77 3.15
C VAL A 92 11.56 -2.28 3.39
N ILE A 93 11.74 -1.51 2.32
CA ILE A 93 11.80 -0.05 2.38
C ILE A 93 10.47 0.50 2.91
N ALA A 94 9.33 0.01 2.39
CA ALA A 94 7.98 0.41 2.79
C ALA A 94 7.71 0.28 4.31
N GLU A 95 8.26 -0.74 4.97
CA GLU A 95 8.11 -0.96 6.43
C GLU A 95 8.58 0.22 7.29
N ARG A 96 9.49 1.05 6.76
CA ARG A 96 10.12 2.16 7.50
C ARG A 96 9.36 3.48 7.41
N PHE A 97 8.29 3.53 6.60
CA PHE A 97 7.57 4.77 6.30
C PHE A 97 6.42 5.07 7.25
N PRO A 98 5.85 6.29 7.18
CA PRO A 98 4.75 6.69 8.03
C PRO A 98 3.49 5.81 7.96
N GLU A 99 3.40 4.84 7.04
CA GLU A 99 2.33 3.84 7.01
C GLU A 99 2.13 3.15 8.37
N ARG A 100 3.20 2.98 9.17
CA ARG A 100 3.08 2.48 10.55
C ARG A 100 2.25 3.37 11.49
N TYR A 101 2.14 4.68 11.18
CA TYR A 101 1.31 5.63 11.93
C TYR A 101 -0.09 5.77 11.32
N PHE A 102 -0.27 5.39 10.06
CA PHE A 102 -1.55 5.36 9.35
C PHE A 102 -2.03 3.92 9.16
N VAL A 103 -2.35 3.29 10.30
CA VAL A 103 -2.65 1.85 10.41
C VAL A 103 -3.94 1.40 9.71
N TRP A 104 -4.77 2.35 9.28
CA TRP A 104 -5.93 2.08 8.42
C TRP A 104 -5.68 2.73 7.04
N PRO A 105 -5.25 1.96 6.03
CA PRO A 105 -5.09 2.47 4.68
C PRO A 105 -6.45 2.90 4.12
N ALA A 106 -6.59 4.19 3.80
CA ALA A 106 -7.87 4.81 3.47
C ALA A 106 -8.54 4.29 2.18
N HIS A 107 -7.80 3.59 1.32
CA HIS A 107 -8.33 2.98 0.09
C HIS A 107 -8.98 1.62 0.32
N THR A 108 -9.04 1.13 1.57
CA THR A 108 -9.63 -0.16 1.92
C THR A 108 -10.55 -0.03 3.13
N ASP A 109 -11.75 -0.61 3.02
CA ASP A 109 -12.66 -0.76 4.15
C ASP A 109 -12.24 -1.96 5.02
N VAL A 110 -11.16 -1.75 5.78
CA VAL A 110 -10.57 -2.78 6.66
C VAL A 110 -11.59 -3.29 7.68
N LEU A 111 -12.47 -2.42 8.19
CA LEU A 111 -13.48 -2.80 9.17
C LEU A 111 -14.51 -3.75 8.56
N SER A 112 -15.07 -3.41 7.39
CA SER A 112 -15.98 -4.30 6.68
C SER A 112 -15.33 -5.65 6.34
N ASN A 113 -14.06 -5.63 5.91
CA ASN A 113 -13.29 -6.85 5.67
C ASN A 113 -13.18 -7.71 6.93
N MET A 114 -12.76 -7.14 8.06
CA MET A 114 -12.65 -7.85 9.33
C MET A 114 -14.00 -8.43 9.76
N LEU A 115 -15.08 -7.65 9.70
CA LEU A 115 -16.43 -8.11 10.06
C LEU A 115 -16.88 -9.30 9.20
N SER A 116 -16.47 -9.38 7.94
CA SER A 116 -16.79 -10.52 7.07
C SER A 116 -16.03 -11.82 7.43
N ILE A 117 -14.93 -11.71 8.19
CA ILE A 117 -14.03 -12.81 8.55
C ILE A 117 -14.36 -13.37 9.93
N VAL A 118 -14.73 -12.50 10.88
CA VAL A 118 -15.00 -12.87 12.27
C VAL A 118 -16.09 -13.93 12.39
N LYS A 119 -15.91 -14.86 13.34
CA LYS A 119 -16.79 -16.01 13.58
C LYS A 119 -17.35 -16.09 15.01
N ASN A 120 -16.84 -15.31 15.96
CA ASN A 120 -17.23 -15.39 17.36
C ASN A 120 -16.98 -14.07 18.13
N ASP A 121 -17.59 -13.96 19.31
CA ASP A 121 -17.54 -12.76 20.15
C ASP A 121 -16.13 -12.37 20.61
N ALA A 122 -15.26 -13.36 20.85
CA ALA A 122 -13.87 -13.11 21.24
C ALA A 122 -13.09 -12.37 20.14
N GLN A 123 -13.44 -12.60 18.87
CA GLN A 123 -12.84 -11.90 17.74
C GLN A 123 -13.43 -10.50 17.52
N TYR A 124 -14.67 -10.21 17.96
CA TYR A 124 -15.17 -8.82 17.99
C TYR A 124 -14.39 -7.97 18.98
N LYS A 125 -13.95 -8.54 20.11
CA LYS A 125 -13.01 -7.90 21.04
C LYS A 125 -11.71 -7.48 20.34
N ASN A 126 -11.19 -8.31 19.43
CA ASN A 126 -9.97 -7.97 18.67
C ASN A 126 -10.19 -6.77 17.75
N ILE A 127 -11.36 -6.67 17.11
CA ILE A 127 -11.74 -5.50 16.31
C ILE A 127 -11.88 -4.25 17.19
N GLU A 128 -12.55 -4.36 18.34
CA GLU A 128 -12.67 -3.27 19.33
C GLU A 128 -11.27 -2.71 19.71
N GLN A 129 -10.34 -3.59 20.07
CA GLN A 129 -8.97 -3.21 20.40
C GLN A 129 -8.23 -2.59 19.21
N TRP A 130 -8.47 -3.10 18.00
CA TRP A 130 -7.88 -2.50 16.80
C TRP A 130 -8.44 -1.09 16.51
N LEU A 131 -9.74 -0.83 16.71
CA LEU A 131 -10.31 0.51 16.58
C LEU A 131 -9.71 1.51 17.58
N ILE A 132 -9.48 1.07 18.82
CA ILE A 132 -8.78 1.85 19.84
C ILE A 132 -7.32 2.11 19.41
N PHE A 133 -6.66 1.08 18.87
CA PHE A 133 -5.30 1.18 18.34
C PHE A 133 -5.22 2.20 17.18
N VAL A 134 -6.15 2.18 16.22
CA VAL A 134 -6.26 3.18 15.14
C VAL A 134 -6.31 4.59 15.71
N GLN A 135 -7.21 4.84 16.66
CA GLN A 135 -7.33 6.17 17.27
C GLN A 135 -6.02 6.59 17.97
N THR A 136 -5.39 5.67 18.69
CA THR A 136 -4.15 5.91 19.43
C THR A 136 -3.01 6.26 18.48
N GLN A 137 -2.87 5.51 17.38
CA GLN A 137 -1.85 5.76 16.36
C GLN A 137 -2.07 7.11 15.66
N LEU A 138 -3.30 7.46 15.30
CA LEU A 138 -3.60 8.77 14.71
C LEU A 138 -3.26 9.93 15.67
N LYS A 139 -3.57 9.80 16.97
CA LYS A 139 -3.19 10.78 18.00
C LYS A 139 -1.67 10.92 18.12
N ALA A 140 -0.93 9.81 18.13
CA ALA A 140 0.54 9.83 18.17
C ALA A 140 1.14 10.43 16.89
N ALA A 141 0.56 10.14 15.73
CA ALA A 141 0.94 10.70 14.44
C ALA A 141 0.78 12.23 14.44
N GLU A 142 -0.35 12.74 14.95
CA GLU A 142 -0.61 14.19 15.05
C GLU A 142 0.45 14.92 15.87
N GLN A 143 0.93 14.31 16.96
CA GLN A 143 2.04 14.86 17.78
C GLN A 143 3.35 14.98 17.01
N SER A 144 3.55 14.12 16.01
CA SER A 144 4.71 14.13 15.10
C SER A 144 4.45 14.91 13.81
N ASN A 145 3.34 15.67 13.75
CA ASN A 145 2.86 16.37 12.54
C ASN A 145 2.66 15.46 11.32
N LEU A 146 2.42 14.17 11.55
CA LEU A 146 2.02 13.19 10.54
C LEU A 146 0.49 13.13 10.55
N LYS A 147 -0.13 13.66 9.48
CA LYS A 147 -1.59 13.78 9.41
C LYS A 147 -2.13 13.20 8.12
N LEU A 148 -3.31 12.60 8.17
CA LEU A 148 -4.08 12.21 7.00
C LEU A 148 -4.36 13.44 6.12
N ASN A 149 -4.38 13.27 4.80
CA ASN A 149 -4.90 14.29 3.91
C ASN A 149 -6.43 14.30 3.97
N LYS A 150 -7.04 15.33 3.35
CA LYS A 150 -8.49 15.51 3.38
C LYS A 150 -9.26 14.33 2.75
N ILE A 151 -8.70 13.67 1.74
CA ILE A 151 -9.36 12.53 1.08
C ILE A 151 -9.28 11.30 1.97
N GLU A 152 -8.08 10.93 2.43
CA GLU A 152 -7.85 9.83 3.36
C GLU A 152 -8.78 9.97 4.58
N HIS A 153 -8.81 11.15 5.19
CA HIS A 153 -9.70 11.46 6.32
C HIS A 153 -11.18 11.27 6.00
N ASN A 154 -11.66 11.74 4.86
CA ASN A 154 -13.05 11.58 4.45
C ASN A 154 -13.43 10.11 4.29
N TYR A 155 -12.55 9.29 3.72
CA TYR A 155 -12.77 7.85 3.54
C TYR A 155 -12.83 7.12 4.89
N LEU A 156 -11.88 7.35 5.80
CA LEU A 156 -11.94 6.77 7.14
C LEU A 156 -13.23 7.15 7.88
N LYS A 157 -13.61 8.44 7.82
CA LYS A 157 -14.85 8.92 8.42
C LYS A 157 -16.07 8.21 7.82
N HIS A 158 -16.09 8.04 6.51
CA HIS A 158 -17.16 7.35 5.80
C HIS A 158 -17.30 5.89 6.26
N TYR A 159 -16.21 5.12 6.33
CA TYR A 159 -16.26 3.73 6.79
C TYR A 159 -16.78 3.59 8.22
N VAL A 160 -16.30 4.44 9.14
CA VAL A 160 -16.77 4.43 10.53
C VAL A 160 -18.25 4.80 10.62
N GLN A 161 -18.70 5.80 9.87
CA GLN A 161 -20.12 6.19 9.84
C GLN A 161 -21.01 5.11 9.21
N GLN A 162 -20.55 4.45 8.15
CA GLN A 162 -21.27 3.31 7.58
C GLN A 162 -21.43 2.19 8.61
N ALA A 163 -20.37 1.83 9.33
CA ALA A 163 -20.43 0.79 10.35
C ALA A 163 -21.40 1.15 11.49
N ILE A 164 -21.39 2.40 11.97
CA ILE A 164 -22.33 2.87 13.01
C ILE A 164 -23.79 2.76 12.55
N ASN A 165 -24.06 3.03 11.26
CA ASN A 165 -25.41 3.04 10.71
C ASN A 165 -25.88 1.66 10.22
N SER A 166 -25.01 0.64 10.23
CA SER A 166 -25.32 -0.70 9.73
C SER A 166 -25.92 -1.57 10.82
N THR A 167 -26.97 -2.32 10.48
CA THR A 167 -27.57 -3.34 11.35
C THR A 167 -26.70 -4.59 11.49
N ASP A 168 -25.72 -4.77 10.60
CA ASP A 168 -24.84 -5.93 10.58
C ASP A 168 -23.60 -5.73 11.48
N THR A 169 -23.42 -4.53 12.03
CA THR A 169 -22.33 -4.22 12.95
C THR A 169 -22.68 -4.70 14.37
N PRO A 170 -21.83 -5.51 15.02
CA PRO A 170 -22.05 -5.98 16.39
C PRO A 170 -22.16 -4.83 17.40
N ILE A 171 -23.09 -4.96 18.34
CA ILE A 171 -23.38 -3.93 19.36
C ILE A 171 -22.16 -3.64 20.23
N GLU A 172 -21.31 -4.65 20.46
CA GLU A 172 -20.07 -4.57 21.22
C GLU A 172 -19.09 -3.54 20.65
N LEU A 173 -19.17 -3.24 19.35
CA LEU A 173 -18.30 -2.26 18.71
C LEU A 173 -18.79 -0.82 18.84
N ASN A 174 -20.07 -0.59 19.23
CA ASN A 174 -20.72 0.72 19.19
C ASN A 174 -19.95 1.80 19.97
N GLU A 175 -19.42 1.46 21.15
CA GLU A 175 -18.65 2.41 21.96
C GLU A 175 -17.36 2.81 21.25
N SER A 176 -16.53 1.84 20.85
CA SER A 176 -15.26 2.08 20.17
C SER A 176 -15.44 2.84 18.84
N LEU A 177 -16.49 2.53 18.08
CA LEU A 177 -16.86 3.23 16.85
C LEU A 177 -17.29 4.67 17.13
N SER A 178 -18.13 4.89 18.14
CA SER A 178 -18.56 6.24 18.53
C SER A 178 -17.39 7.10 18.98
N VAL A 179 -16.47 6.54 19.75
CA VAL A 179 -15.24 7.21 20.21
C VAL A 179 -14.33 7.56 19.03
N LEU A 180 -14.11 6.63 18.09
CA LEU A 180 -13.33 6.90 16.89
C LEU A 180 -14.00 7.95 16.00
N ASN A 181 -15.31 7.85 15.77
CA ASN A 181 -16.08 8.81 14.98
C ASN A 181 -15.99 10.24 15.55
N ASN A 182 -16.12 10.38 16.87
CA ASN A 182 -15.99 11.68 17.55
C ASN A 182 -14.59 12.27 17.39
N TYR A 183 -13.55 11.44 17.48
CA TYR A 183 -12.18 11.87 17.23
C TYR A 183 -11.99 12.30 15.76
N LEU A 184 -12.45 11.50 14.80
CA LEU A 184 -12.37 11.82 13.38
C LEU A 184 -13.16 13.09 13.03
N ALA A 185 -14.23 13.42 13.74
CA ALA A 185 -14.96 14.67 13.55
C ALA A 185 -14.15 15.92 13.95
N GLN A 186 -13.20 15.78 14.88
CA GLN A 186 -12.33 16.86 15.36
C GLN A 186 -10.95 16.87 14.68
N TYR A 187 -10.61 15.79 13.98
CA TYR A 187 -9.33 15.61 13.30
C TYR A 187 -9.09 16.71 12.25
N LYS A 188 -7.88 17.27 12.23
CA LYS A 188 -7.47 18.30 11.27
C LYS A 188 -6.55 17.71 10.21
N PRO A 189 -7.04 17.42 8.99
CA PRO A 189 -6.19 16.87 7.95
C PRO A 189 -5.11 17.86 7.49
N ARG A 190 -4.01 17.33 6.93
CA ARG A 190 -2.98 18.15 6.28
C ARG A 190 -3.51 18.79 4.99
N GLY A 191 -2.93 19.94 4.63
CA GLY A 191 -3.30 20.67 3.41
C GLY A 191 -2.75 20.05 2.12
N SER A 192 -1.54 19.50 2.15
CA SER A 192 -0.97 18.78 1.01
C SER A 192 -1.61 17.41 0.84
N ILE A 193 -2.07 17.11 -0.36
CA ILE A 193 -2.67 15.80 -0.68
C ILE A 193 -1.62 14.74 -1.02
N GLY A 194 -0.47 15.15 -1.53
CA GLY A 194 0.61 14.26 -1.93
C GLY A 194 1.47 13.76 -0.77
N LEU A 195 2.45 12.92 -1.11
CA LEU A 195 3.39 12.36 -0.15
C LEU A 195 4.39 13.40 0.33
N SER A 196 4.77 14.39 -0.49
CA SER A 196 5.65 15.50 -0.09
C SER A 196 5.16 16.28 1.15
N GLY A 197 3.87 16.17 1.50
CA GLY A 197 3.31 16.71 2.74
C GLY A 197 3.61 15.92 4.02
N LEU A 198 4.27 14.77 3.93
CA LEU A 198 4.64 13.90 5.05
C LEU A 198 6.14 13.98 5.36
N ALA A 199 6.52 13.71 6.60
CA ALA A 199 7.93 13.55 6.95
C ALA A 199 8.53 12.38 6.16
N ASN A 200 9.70 12.60 5.55
CA ASN A 200 10.36 11.67 4.62
C ASN A 200 9.51 11.29 3.38
N GLY A 201 8.47 12.06 3.07
CA GLY A 201 7.53 11.75 2.01
C GLY A 201 8.12 11.84 0.60
N SER A 202 9.09 12.74 0.37
CA SER A 202 9.82 12.82 -0.90
C SER A 202 10.70 11.59 -1.14
N GLN A 203 11.39 11.10 -0.11
CA GLN A 203 12.17 9.88 -0.17
C GLN A 203 11.26 8.66 -0.38
N TRP A 204 10.09 8.66 0.27
CA TRP A 204 9.10 7.61 0.06
C TRP A 204 8.67 7.55 -1.40
N TYR A 205 8.29 8.71 -1.93
CA TYR A 205 7.86 8.83 -3.30
C TYR A 205 8.95 8.43 -4.30
N GLN A 206 10.19 8.87 -4.09
CA GLN A 206 11.33 8.44 -4.93
C GLN A 206 11.50 6.93 -4.94
N SER A 207 11.39 6.26 -3.79
CA SER A 207 11.52 4.80 -3.74
C SER A 207 10.40 4.07 -4.48
N LYS A 208 9.17 4.65 -4.49
CA LYS A 208 8.05 4.15 -5.30
C LYS A 208 8.34 4.32 -6.78
N LEU A 209 8.82 5.50 -7.22
CA LEU A 209 9.24 5.71 -8.61
C LEU A 209 10.31 4.70 -9.03
N ASN A 210 11.33 4.49 -8.19
CA ASN A 210 12.41 3.54 -8.48
C ASN A 210 11.89 2.12 -8.68
N TYR A 211 10.96 1.68 -7.83
CA TYR A 211 10.36 0.35 -7.94
C TYR A 211 9.45 0.23 -9.15
N PHE A 212 8.47 1.12 -9.28
CA PHE A 212 7.45 1.01 -10.32
C PHE A 212 8.02 1.25 -11.72
N ALA A 213 8.87 2.27 -11.90
CA ALA A 213 9.51 2.54 -13.17
C ALA A 213 10.65 1.56 -13.52
N ASN A 214 11.13 0.81 -12.52
CA ASN A 214 12.32 -0.04 -12.64
C ASN A 214 13.55 0.74 -13.16
N ASP A 215 13.70 2.00 -12.74
CA ASP A 215 14.80 2.92 -13.10
C ASP A 215 14.99 3.99 -12.00
N VAL A 216 16.19 4.55 -11.85
CA VAL A 216 16.58 5.43 -10.74
C VAL A 216 16.74 6.88 -11.23
N LEU A 217 15.66 7.43 -11.80
CA LEU A 217 15.61 8.82 -12.23
C LEU A 217 14.94 9.69 -11.18
N SER A 218 15.41 10.93 -11.06
CA SER A 218 14.74 11.94 -10.23
C SER A 218 13.36 12.32 -10.81
N PRO A 219 12.46 12.91 -10.00
CA PRO A 219 11.13 13.28 -10.45
C PRO A 219 11.16 14.29 -11.61
N LEU A 220 12.17 15.16 -11.64
CA LEU A 220 12.36 16.14 -12.73
C LEU A 220 12.83 15.49 -14.03
N GLU A 221 13.68 14.47 -13.96
CA GLU A 221 14.09 13.71 -15.14
C GLU A 221 12.89 12.96 -15.75
N TRP A 222 12.05 12.35 -14.90
CA TRP A 222 10.79 11.76 -15.34
C TRP A 222 9.87 12.78 -16.02
N LEU A 223 9.67 13.94 -15.40
CA LEU A 223 8.84 15.01 -15.96
C LEU A 223 9.34 15.44 -17.35
N SER A 224 10.66 15.60 -17.51
CA SER A 224 11.28 15.96 -18.79
C SER A 224 11.01 14.92 -19.88
N ARG A 225 11.04 13.63 -19.55
CA ARG A 225 10.71 12.54 -20.49
C ARG A 225 9.22 12.56 -20.86
N ILE A 226 8.37 12.75 -19.87
CA ILE A 226 6.91 12.84 -20.05
C ILE A 226 6.54 13.99 -20.98
N ASP A 227 7.07 15.19 -20.73
CA ASP A 227 6.84 16.37 -21.54
C ASP A 227 7.31 16.20 -22.99
N SER A 228 8.47 15.57 -23.17
CA SER A 228 9.03 15.28 -24.49
C SER A 228 8.13 14.31 -25.26
N LYS A 229 7.65 13.26 -24.59
CA LYS A 229 6.74 12.28 -25.19
C LYS A 229 5.39 12.90 -25.55
N PHE A 230 4.80 13.74 -24.69
CA PHE A 230 3.56 14.44 -25.00
C PHE A 230 3.65 15.32 -26.25
N LYS A 231 4.79 15.96 -26.51
CA LYS A 231 5.00 16.76 -27.73
C LYS A 231 4.97 15.90 -29.00
N SER A 232 5.37 14.63 -28.91
CA SER A 232 5.43 13.69 -30.03
C SER A 232 4.10 12.94 -30.29
N MET A 233 3.23 12.83 -29.29
CA MET A 233 1.91 12.20 -29.43
C MET A 233 1.00 13.15 -30.22
N GLN A 234 0.74 12.85 -31.50
CA GLN A 234 -0.20 13.62 -32.31
C GLN A 234 -1.61 13.52 -31.72
N SER A 235 -2.20 14.69 -31.50
CA SER A 235 -3.35 14.93 -30.64
C SER A 235 -4.68 14.56 -31.31
N GLN A 236 -5.11 13.33 -31.12
CA GLN A 236 -6.53 13.03 -31.02
C GLN A 236 -6.77 12.44 -29.64
N LYS A 237 -7.40 13.22 -28.76
CA LYS A 237 -7.82 12.73 -27.46
C LYS A 237 -8.85 11.62 -27.69
N GLN A 238 -8.44 10.38 -27.45
CA GLN A 238 -9.36 9.26 -27.50
C GLN A 238 -10.23 9.27 -26.25
N HIS A 239 -11.44 8.74 -26.36
CA HIS A 239 -12.28 8.57 -25.19
C HIS A 239 -11.66 7.49 -24.30
N THR A 240 -11.44 7.81 -23.03
CA THR A 240 -10.88 6.89 -22.04
C THR A 240 -12.00 6.46 -21.11
N MET A 241 -12.19 5.15 -20.97
CA MET A 241 -13.10 4.60 -19.98
C MET A 241 -12.42 4.61 -18.61
N VAL A 242 -13.04 5.23 -17.62
CA VAL A 242 -12.58 5.23 -16.24
C VAL A 242 -13.67 4.57 -15.40
N GLU A 243 -13.29 3.64 -14.54
CA GLU A 243 -14.25 2.91 -13.72
C GLU A 243 -13.95 3.07 -12.23
N ALA A 244 -14.97 3.44 -11.45
CA ALA A 244 -14.87 3.44 -10.00
C ALA A 244 -14.48 2.04 -9.46
N SER A 245 -13.57 2.01 -8.47
CA SER A 245 -13.10 0.77 -7.86
C SER A 245 -12.42 0.98 -6.51
N ASN A 246 -12.31 -0.11 -5.76
CA ASN A 246 -11.46 -0.24 -4.57
C ASN A 246 -10.04 -0.73 -4.92
N ALA A 247 -9.73 -0.96 -6.20
CA ALA A 247 -8.38 -1.29 -6.69
C ALA A 247 -7.89 -0.18 -7.62
N SER A 248 -6.57 -0.12 -7.87
CA SER A 248 -6.03 0.89 -8.78
C SER A 248 -6.53 0.70 -10.22
N GLN A 249 -6.67 1.78 -10.99
CA GLN A 249 -7.04 1.71 -12.41
C GLN A 249 -6.07 0.83 -13.19
N LEU A 250 -4.78 0.93 -12.85
CA LEU A 250 -3.75 0.07 -13.43
C LEU A 250 -3.99 -1.40 -13.11
N THR A 251 -4.24 -1.71 -11.83
CA THR A 251 -4.52 -3.10 -11.43
C THR A 251 -5.75 -3.62 -12.18
N LYS A 252 -6.83 -2.84 -12.29
CA LYS A 252 -8.03 -3.23 -13.06
C LYS A 252 -7.72 -3.55 -14.52
N LEU A 253 -7.02 -2.67 -15.23
CA LEU A 253 -6.64 -2.89 -16.62
C LEU A 253 -5.90 -4.21 -16.79
N LEU A 254 -5.00 -4.51 -15.85
CA LEU A 254 -4.13 -5.66 -15.95
C LEU A 254 -4.79 -6.97 -15.52
N LEU A 255 -5.84 -6.97 -14.69
CA LEU A 255 -6.41 -8.16 -14.03
C LEU A 255 -7.17 -9.15 -14.93
N THR A 256 -7.21 -8.97 -16.26
CA THR A 256 -8.07 -9.75 -17.18
C THR A 256 -7.59 -11.17 -17.51
N ASP A 257 -6.31 -11.52 -17.37
CA ASP A 257 -5.83 -12.92 -17.42
C ASP A 257 -4.39 -13.14 -16.88
N SER A 258 -3.99 -14.41 -16.67
CA SER A 258 -3.06 -14.99 -15.66
C SER A 258 -1.68 -14.39 -15.29
N LYS A 259 -1.43 -14.40 -13.95
CA LYS A 259 -0.26 -14.83 -13.13
C LYS A 259 1.17 -14.30 -13.40
N ILE A 260 1.45 -13.06 -13.01
CA ILE A 260 2.80 -12.69 -12.53
C ILE A 260 2.70 -12.38 -11.03
N MET A 261 2.94 -13.42 -10.23
CA MET A 261 2.72 -13.42 -8.78
C MET A 261 3.70 -12.49 -8.05
N GLY A 262 3.16 -11.55 -7.29
CA GLY A 262 3.89 -10.60 -6.44
C GLY A 262 3.44 -10.63 -4.98
N LEU A 263 4.11 -9.86 -4.14
CA LEU A 263 3.94 -9.89 -2.69
C LEU A 263 3.11 -8.73 -2.14
N ASP A 264 2.93 -7.66 -2.92
CA ASP A 264 2.26 -6.44 -2.49
C ASP A 264 0.74 -6.58 -2.55
N TRP A 265 0.07 -6.47 -1.41
CA TRP A 265 -1.39 -6.56 -1.32
C TRP A 265 -2.07 -5.37 -2.02
N SER A 266 -1.43 -4.20 -2.06
CA SER A 266 -1.97 -2.98 -2.69
C SER A 266 -1.97 -3.06 -4.23
N THR A 267 -1.24 -4.02 -4.80
CA THR A 267 -1.24 -4.34 -6.24
C THR A 267 -1.98 -5.64 -6.54
N GLY A 268 -2.75 -6.17 -5.58
CA GLY A 268 -3.45 -7.44 -5.72
C GLY A 268 -2.51 -8.63 -5.89
N TYR A 269 -1.36 -8.63 -5.18
CA TYR A 269 -0.34 -9.68 -5.24
C TYR A 269 0.21 -9.91 -6.65
N THR A 270 0.43 -8.81 -7.38
CA THR A 270 0.99 -8.81 -8.73
C THR A 270 2.34 -8.10 -8.75
N LEU A 271 3.33 -8.65 -9.47
CA LEU A 271 4.55 -7.93 -9.84
C LEU A 271 4.23 -6.90 -10.92
N LEU A 272 3.76 -5.74 -10.49
CA LEU A 272 3.18 -4.72 -11.36
C LEU A 272 4.11 -4.25 -12.48
N PRO A 273 5.40 -3.94 -12.24
CA PRO A 273 6.30 -3.49 -13.31
C PRO A 273 6.51 -4.54 -14.39
N GLN A 274 6.65 -5.81 -13.99
CA GLN A 274 6.85 -6.91 -14.93
C GLN A 274 5.58 -7.17 -15.74
N ARG A 275 4.40 -7.08 -15.11
CA ARG A 275 3.12 -7.25 -15.80
C ARG A 275 2.83 -6.12 -16.75
N ALA A 276 3.02 -4.87 -16.32
CA ALA A 276 2.90 -3.71 -17.18
C ALA A 276 3.78 -3.91 -18.42
N ASN A 277 5.06 -4.23 -18.27
CA ASN A 277 5.99 -4.48 -19.38
C ASN A 277 5.61 -5.63 -20.32
N ALA A 278 4.80 -6.59 -19.87
CA ALA A 278 4.29 -7.68 -20.70
C ALA A 278 2.95 -7.34 -21.38
N THR A 279 2.30 -6.24 -21.01
CA THR A 279 1.02 -5.80 -21.54
C THR A 279 1.23 -4.73 -22.61
N GLN A 280 0.75 -5.03 -23.82
CA GLN A 280 0.67 -4.04 -24.89
C GLN A 280 -0.44 -3.04 -24.58
N LEU A 281 -0.10 -1.76 -24.57
CA LEU A 281 -1.08 -0.69 -24.39
C LEU A 281 -1.74 -0.31 -25.71
N GLU A 282 -3.07 -0.14 -25.67
CA GLU A 282 -3.79 0.58 -26.71
C GLU A 282 -3.45 2.09 -26.64
N PRO A 283 -3.59 2.85 -27.75
CA PRO A 283 -3.27 4.27 -27.76
C PRO A 283 -3.99 5.10 -26.68
N ALA A 284 -5.26 4.79 -26.39
CA ALA A 284 -6.03 5.44 -25.33
C ALA A 284 -5.43 5.18 -23.94
N ASP A 285 -4.99 3.96 -23.65
CA ASP A 285 -4.38 3.60 -22.38
C ASP A 285 -3.00 4.22 -22.24
N ALA A 286 -2.21 4.26 -23.32
CA ALA A 286 -0.93 4.97 -23.35
C ALA A 286 -1.12 6.46 -23.00
N GLN A 287 -2.14 7.12 -23.57
CA GLN A 287 -2.46 8.50 -23.25
C GLN A 287 -2.91 8.67 -21.79
N LEU A 288 -3.74 7.74 -21.28
CA LEU A 288 -4.19 7.70 -19.89
C LEU A 288 -2.98 7.63 -18.92
N TYR A 289 -2.12 6.62 -19.04
CA TYR A 289 -1.01 6.45 -18.11
C TYR A 289 0.06 7.54 -18.23
N MET A 290 0.25 8.11 -19.42
CA MET A 290 1.06 9.33 -19.58
C MET A 290 0.50 10.49 -18.76
N ALA A 291 -0.81 10.73 -18.83
CA ALA A 291 -1.47 11.79 -18.06
C ALA A 291 -1.48 11.50 -16.55
N MET A 292 -1.62 10.23 -16.16
CA MET A 292 -1.51 9.81 -14.77
C MET A 292 -0.10 10.02 -14.23
N MET A 293 0.97 9.63 -14.94
CA MET A 293 2.36 9.85 -14.50
C MET A 293 2.69 11.34 -14.30
N GLU A 294 2.26 12.21 -15.22
CA GLU A 294 2.43 13.66 -15.07
C GLU A 294 1.70 14.19 -13.83
N THR A 295 0.45 13.76 -13.65
CA THR A 295 -0.39 14.20 -12.53
C THR A 295 0.12 13.66 -11.20
N ASP A 296 0.66 12.45 -11.19
CA ASP A 296 1.29 11.79 -10.05
C ASP A 296 2.52 12.58 -9.56
N LEU A 297 3.42 12.96 -10.47
CA LEU A 297 4.53 13.89 -10.16
C LEU A 297 4.00 15.24 -9.66
N GLY A 298 2.97 15.76 -10.30
CA GLY A 298 2.28 16.99 -9.89
C GLY A 298 1.85 16.94 -8.42
N VAL A 299 1.15 15.87 -8.03
CA VAL A 299 0.62 15.67 -6.68
C VAL A 299 1.73 15.38 -5.67
N HIS A 300 2.57 14.39 -5.92
CA HIS A 300 3.48 13.85 -4.91
C HIS A 300 4.83 14.58 -4.83
N TYR A 301 5.25 15.24 -5.91
CA TYR A 301 6.50 16.01 -5.95
C TYR A 301 6.25 17.53 -5.96
N HIS A 302 5.41 18.03 -6.86
CA HIS A 302 5.11 19.47 -6.95
C HIS A 302 4.02 19.98 -6.00
N ALA A 303 3.46 19.10 -5.17
CA ALA A 303 2.41 19.42 -4.21
C ALA A 303 1.18 20.10 -4.83
N TRP A 304 0.80 19.69 -6.04
CA TRP A 304 -0.43 20.14 -6.67
C TRP A 304 -1.63 19.88 -5.76
N THR A 305 -2.54 20.84 -5.74
CA THR A 305 -3.86 20.72 -5.12
C THR A 305 -4.75 19.78 -5.92
N LEU A 306 -5.84 19.31 -5.30
CA LEU A 306 -6.89 18.54 -5.98
C LEU A 306 -7.36 19.20 -7.29
N SER A 307 -7.59 20.51 -7.25
CA SER A 307 -8.05 21.28 -8.41
C SER A 307 -7.01 21.32 -9.53
N GLN A 308 -5.73 21.47 -9.20
CA GLN A 308 -4.65 21.46 -10.20
C GLN A 308 -4.48 20.08 -10.84
N ALA A 309 -4.52 19.02 -10.03
CA ALA A 309 -4.44 17.64 -10.52
C ALA A 309 -5.62 17.29 -11.45
N ARG A 310 -6.85 17.61 -11.05
CA ARG A 310 -8.05 17.42 -11.87
C ARG A 310 -7.99 18.21 -13.18
N LEU A 311 -7.58 19.48 -13.11
CA LEU A 311 -7.44 20.32 -14.30
C LEU A 311 -6.41 19.77 -15.28
N ASN A 312 -5.31 19.20 -14.78
CA ASN A 312 -4.32 18.56 -15.64
C ASN A 312 -4.91 17.38 -16.41
N LEU A 313 -5.60 16.46 -15.73
CA LEU A 313 -6.23 15.31 -16.36
C LEU A 313 -7.27 15.71 -17.41
N LEU A 314 -8.13 16.69 -17.12
CA LEU A 314 -9.11 17.22 -18.09
C LEU A 314 -8.43 17.87 -19.32
N LYS A 315 -7.27 18.50 -19.12
CA LYS A 315 -6.48 19.06 -20.22
C LYS A 315 -5.84 17.98 -21.08
N ARG A 316 -5.37 16.89 -20.48
CA ARG A 316 -4.66 15.81 -21.19
C ARG A 316 -5.59 14.78 -21.82
N LEU A 317 -6.75 14.53 -21.23
CA LEU A 317 -7.68 13.44 -21.60
C LEU A 317 -9.03 14.00 -22.08
N ASN A 318 -9.87 13.13 -22.66
CA ASN A 318 -11.26 13.42 -23.00
C ASN A 318 -12.18 12.61 -22.08
N ILE A 319 -12.30 13.07 -20.84
CA ILE A 319 -13.00 12.40 -19.74
C ILE A 319 -13.90 13.39 -19.00
N SER A 320 -14.83 12.89 -18.19
CA SER A 320 -15.69 13.72 -17.37
C SER A 320 -14.97 14.29 -16.15
N GLU A 321 -15.59 15.27 -15.49
CA GLU A 321 -15.10 15.79 -14.20
C GLU A 321 -15.05 14.73 -13.09
N GLU A 322 -15.94 13.75 -13.16
CA GLU A 322 -16.06 12.65 -12.22
C GLU A 322 -14.96 11.62 -12.44
N ASP A 323 -14.69 11.27 -13.70
CA ASP A 323 -13.55 10.41 -14.06
C ASP A 323 -12.24 11.04 -13.62
N ALA A 324 -12.06 12.35 -13.84
CA ALA A 324 -10.89 13.07 -13.37
C ALA A 324 -10.77 13.05 -11.84
N ARG A 325 -11.90 13.08 -11.10
CA ARG A 325 -11.90 12.92 -9.63
C ARG A 325 -11.42 11.52 -9.24
N ILE A 326 -11.97 10.48 -9.87
CA ILE A 326 -11.60 9.08 -9.64
C ILE A 326 -10.10 8.87 -9.88
N LEU A 327 -9.56 9.39 -10.98
CA LEU A 327 -8.14 9.27 -11.32
C LEU A 327 -7.22 10.02 -10.34
N VAL A 328 -7.63 11.17 -9.81
CA VAL A 328 -6.83 11.87 -8.78
C VAL A 328 -6.83 11.09 -7.47
N GLU A 329 -7.96 10.50 -7.08
CA GLU A 329 -8.02 9.62 -5.91
C GLU A 329 -7.15 8.37 -6.09
N ASP A 330 -7.19 7.77 -7.29
CA ASP A 330 -6.32 6.66 -7.67
C ASP A 330 -4.84 7.01 -7.47
N ILE A 331 -4.39 8.16 -7.99
CA ILE A 331 -3.01 8.64 -7.81
C ILE A 331 -2.66 8.81 -6.32
N ILE A 332 -3.56 9.39 -5.53
CA ILE A 332 -3.31 9.64 -4.11
C ILE A 332 -3.19 8.33 -3.32
N PHE A 333 -4.01 7.34 -3.64
CA PHE A 333 -4.01 6.04 -2.97
C PHE A 333 -2.93 5.09 -3.48
N TYR A 334 -2.50 5.24 -4.74
CA TYR A 334 -1.55 4.37 -5.41
C TYR A 334 -0.36 5.13 -6.01
N PRO A 335 0.36 5.93 -5.20
CA PRO A 335 1.44 6.78 -5.68
C PRO A 335 2.50 6.00 -6.45
N GLY A 336 2.86 6.51 -7.62
CA GLY A 336 3.88 5.94 -8.49
C GLY A 336 3.46 4.68 -9.24
N GLN A 337 2.30 4.06 -8.98
CA GLN A 337 1.92 2.81 -9.67
C GLN A 337 1.87 3.00 -11.20
N SER A 338 1.38 4.15 -11.67
CA SER A 338 1.32 4.50 -13.10
C SER A 338 2.67 4.42 -13.82
N PHE A 339 3.78 4.60 -13.09
CA PHE A 339 5.14 4.47 -13.63
C PHE A 339 5.52 3.04 -14.00
N SER A 340 4.71 2.03 -13.65
CA SER A 340 4.91 0.65 -14.13
C SER A 340 4.97 0.56 -15.66
N PHE A 341 4.34 1.49 -16.38
CA PHE A 341 4.40 1.58 -17.85
C PHE A 341 5.53 2.48 -18.38
N ALA A 342 6.31 3.16 -17.52
CA ALA A 342 7.39 4.04 -17.95
C ALA A 342 8.39 3.36 -18.90
N PRO A 343 8.83 2.10 -18.67
CA PRO A 343 9.72 1.41 -19.60
C PRO A 343 9.18 1.25 -21.03
N GLN A 344 7.87 1.22 -21.23
CA GLN A 344 7.26 1.12 -22.56
C GLN A 344 6.93 2.48 -23.17
N LEU A 345 6.57 3.45 -22.32
CA LEU A 345 6.08 4.75 -22.77
C LEU A 345 7.19 5.78 -22.96
N LEU A 346 8.24 5.71 -22.13
CA LEU A 346 9.24 6.77 -21.94
C LEU A 346 10.69 6.33 -22.22
N ASN A 347 10.94 5.03 -22.42
CA ASN A 347 12.27 4.49 -22.73
C ASN A 347 12.39 4.05 -24.19
#